data_AF-A0A2R6NZ41-F1
#
_entry.id   AF-A0A2R6NZ41-F1
#
_cell.length_a   1.000
_cell.length_b   1.000
_cell.length_c   1.000
_cell.angle_alpha   90.00
_cell.angle_beta   90.00
_cell.angle_gamma   90.00
#
_symmetry.space_group_name_H-M   'P 1'
#
loop_
_entity.id
_entity.type
_entity.pdbx_description
1 polymer ?
#
loop_
_entity_poly.entity_id
_entity_poly.type
_entity_poly.pdbx_seq_one_letter_code
_entity_poly.pdbx_strand_id
1 'polypeptide(L)'
;MAKELILGMPVEWGDTECMPTFQSDIWAWAMTAYELFTGDHPYPRHRAPHTLVLAIANDVLPEFPGSPAVERGLSDQMWQLLQHCWRCDPAERPSTDELLQLLRA
;
A
#
# COMPACT_ATOMS: atom_id res chain seq x y z
N MET A 1 7.13 0.75 1.02
CA MET A 1 7.09 0.84 2.51
C MET A 1 5.79 1.48 2.92
N ALA A 2 5.22 1.05 4.06
CA ALA A 2 4.06 1.69 4.66
C ALA A 2 4.43 3.07 5.24
N LYS A 3 3.45 3.97 5.38
CA LYS A 3 3.66 5.37 5.78
C LYS A 3 4.38 5.50 7.12
N GLU A 4 4.00 4.70 8.11
CA GLU A 4 4.60 4.67 9.44
C GLU A 4 6.09 4.30 9.42
N LEU A 5 6.50 3.44 8.47
CA LEU A 5 7.90 3.06 8.31
C LEU A 5 8.74 4.16 7.65
N ILE A 6 8.10 5.04 6.88
CA ILE A 6 8.74 6.19 6.23
C ILE A 6 8.90 7.34 7.23
N LEU A 7 7.86 7.61 8.02
CA LEU A 7 7.85 8.70 9.01
C LEU A 7 8.62 8.37 10.29
N GLY A 8 8.79 7.09 10.61
CA GLY A 8 9.56 6.64 11.77
C GLY A 8 11.08 6.66 11.58
N MET A 9 11.60 7.17 10.47
CA MET A 9 13.04 7.33 10.26
C MET A 9 13.56 8.55 11.04
N PRO A 10 14.39 8.38 12.09
CA PRO A 10 15.02 9.53 12.74
C PRO A 10 15.98 10.24 11.78
N VAL A 11 16.02 11.58 11.85
CA VAL A 11 16.92 12.45 11.08
C VAL A 11 18.39 12.26 11.51
N GLU A 12 18.62 11.60 12.64
CA GLU A 12 19.93 11.36 13.24
C GLU A 12 20.28 9.88 13.11
N TRP A 13 21.50 9.60 12.63
CA TRP A 13 22.05 8.27 12.40
C TRP A 13 22.24 7.51 13.73
N GLY A 14 21.15 7.01 14.28
CA GLY A 14 21.11 6.07 15.39
C GLY A 14 20.10 4.99 15.04
N ASP A 15 20.55 3.74 15.08
CA ASP A 15 19.85 2.51 14.69
C ASP A 15 18.55 2.27 15.49
N THR A 16 17.57 3.14 15.33
CA THR A 16 16.19 2.85 15.70
C THR A 16 15.58 2.22 14.46
N GLU A 17 15.74 0.90 14.34
CA GLU A 17 15.16 0.13 13.25
C GLU A 17 13.67 0.46 13.15
N CYS A 18 13.22 0.96 12.00
CA CYS A 18 11.81 1.13 11.74
C CYS A 18 11.22 -0.27 11.57
N MET A 19 10.77 -0.87 12.67
CA MET A 19 10.42 -2.28 12.72
C MET A 19 9.18 -2.56 11.87
N PRO A 20 9.29 -3.44 10.85
CA PRO A 20 8.13 -3.91 10.13
C PRO A 20 7.11 -4.54 11.07
N THR A 21 5.84 -4.29 10.79
CA THR A 21 4.69 -4.85 11.51
C THR A 21 3.81 -5.65 10.55
N PHE A 22 2.94 -6.51 11.08
CA PHE A 22 1.93 -7.20 10.25
C PHE A 22 1.08 -6.20 9.47
N GLN A 23 0.72 -5.06 10.06
CA GLN A 23 -0.04 -4.00 9.40
C GLN A 23 0.76 -3.36 8.25
N SER A 24 2.09 -3.26 8.37
CA SER A 24 2.94 -2.78 7.29
C SER A 24 3.07 -3.79 6.14
N ASP A 25 3.01 -5.10 6.45
CA ASP A 25 2.97 -6.16 5.44
C ASP A 25 1.63 -6.14 4.67
N ILE A 26 0.51 -5.85 5.34
CA ILE A 26 -0.80 -5.69 4.69
C ILE A 26 -0.78 -4.54 3.67
N TRP A 27 -0.16 -3.41 4.02
CA TRP A 27 0.05 -2.31 3.09
C TRP A 27 0.88 -2.74 1.88
N ALA A 28 2.01 -3.42 2.12
CA ALA A 28 2.91 -3.88 1.08
C ALA A 28 2.24 -4.89 0.15
N TRP A 29 1.48 -5.83 0.71
CA TRP A 29 0.67 -6.80 -0.04
C TRP A 29 -0.29 -6.10 -1.00
N ALA A 30 -1.00 -5.06 -0.53
CA ALA A 30 -1.94 -4.33 -1.38
C ALA A 30 -1.23 -3.56 -2.52
N MET A 31 -0.02 -3.02 -2.28
CA MET A 31 0.80 -2.43 -3.34
C MET A 31 1.20 -3.48 -4.39
N THR A 32 1.60 -4.69 -3.97
CA THR A 32 1.91 -5.79 -4.88
C THR A 32 0.68 -6.27 -5.65
N ALA A 33 -0.47 -6.42 -4.99
CA ALA A 33 -1.72 -6.78 -5.64
C ALA A 33 -2.12 -5.74 -6.70
N TYR A 34 -2.02 -4.45 -6.39
CA TYR A 34 -2.25 -3.38 -7.34
C TYR A 34 -1.32 -3.51 -8.56
N GLU A 35 -0.02 -3.68 -8.34
CA GLU A 35 0.98 -3.85 -9.41
C GLU A 35 0.66 -5.04 -10.33
N LEU A 36 0.17 -6.15 -9.77
CA LEU A 36 -0.27 -7.31 -10.56
C LEU A 36 -1.46 -6.98 -11.45
N PHE A 37 -2.44 -6.23 -10.93
CA PHE A 37 -3.62 -5.82 -11.71
C PHE A 37 -3.31 -4.73 -12.72
N THR A 38 -2.36 -3.83 -12.48
CA THR A 38 -2.01 -2.75 -13.41
C THR A 38 -0.94 -3.16 -14.43
N GLY A 39 -0.06 -4.09 -14.06
CA GLY A 39 1.16 -4.40 -14.80
C GLY A 39 2.19 -3.27 -14.74
N ASP A 40 2.04 -2.32 -13.81
CA ASP A 40 2.91 -1.15 -13.65
C ASP A 40 3.09 -0.80 -12.17
N HIS A 41 4.18 -0.10 -11.86
CA HIS A 41 4.49 0.33 -10.50
C HIS A 41 3.33 1.16 -9.90
N PRO A 42 2.97 0.99 -8.61
CA PRO A 42 1.82 1.70 -8.01
C PRO A 42 1.88 3.23 -8.08
N TYR A 43 3.08 3.77 -8.24
CA TYR A 43 3.36 5.20 -8.39
C TYR A 43 4.19 5.47 -9.65
N PRO A 44 3.62 5.39 -10.87
CA PRO A 44 4.40 5.46 -12.10
C PRO A 44 5.02 6.85 -12.36
N ARG A 45 4.44 7.90 -11.74
CA ARG A 45 4.92 9.29 -11.77
C ARG A 45 6.02 9.60 -10.76
N HIS A 46 6.26 8.73 -9.77
CA HIS A 46 7.22 8.94 -8.68
C HIS A 46 8.33 7.88 -8.73
N ARG A 47 9.16 7.92 -9.79
CA ARG A 47 10.21 6.92 -10.02
C ARG A 47 11.46 7.11 -9.16
N ALA A 48 11.69 8.33 -8.67
CA ALA A 48 12.83 8.60 -7.81
C ALA A 48 12.46 8.28 -6.36
N PRO A 49 13.34 7.61 -5.57
CA PRO A 49 13.02 7.21 -4.20
C PRO A 49 12.52 8.36 -3.31
N HIS A 50 13.11 9.55 -3.44
CA HIS A 50 12.71 10.72 -2.65
C HIS A 50 11.32 11.25 -3.03
N THR A 51 10.93 11.21 -4.30
CA THR A 51 9.59 11.66 -4.72
C THR A 51 8.51 10.65 -4.33
N LEU A 52 8.84 9.36 -4.33
CA LEU A 52 7.96 8.30 -3.84
C LEU A 52 7.73 8.42 -2.34
N VAL A 53 8.82 8.56 -1.56
CA VAL A 53 8.77 8.78 -0.12
C VAL A 53 7.92 10.00 0.24
N LEU A 54 8.14 11.12 -0.47
CA LEU A 54 7.35 12.34 -0.25
C LEU A 54 5.88 12.17 -0.62
N ALA A 55 5.56 11.43 -1.69
CA ALA A 55 4.18 11.14 -2.07
C ALA A 55 3.46 10.35 -0.97
N ILE A 56 4.07 9.26 -0.49
CA ILE A 56 3.48 8.42 0.56
C ILE A 56 3.36 9.19 1.89
N ALA A 57 4.37 10.00 2.24
CA ALA A 57 4.34 10.83 3.44
C ALA A 57 3.18 11.86 3.42
N ASN A 58 2.82 12.34 2.23
CA ASN A 58 1.70 13.27 2.00
C ASN A 58 0.37 12.56 1.67
N ASP A 59 0.20 11.29 2.06
CA ASP A 59 -1.05 10.53 1.90
C ASP A 59 -1.49 10.36 0.43
N VAL A 60 -0.54 10.42 -0.51
CA VAL A 60 -0.83 10.10 -1.90
C VAL A 60 -0.91 8.57 -2.03
N LEU A 61 -2.10 8.08 -2.41
CA LEU A 61 -2.37 6.68 -2.70
C LEU A 61 -2.38 6.41 -4.21
N PRO A 62 -2.27 5.14 -4.65
CA PRO A 62 -2.47 4.78 -6.04
C PRO A 62 -3.84 5.25 -6.56
N GLU A 63 -3.87 5.79 -7.77
CA GLU A 63 -5.10 6.20 -8.45
C GLU A 63 -5.89 4.95 -8.92
N PHE A 64 -7.20 5.08 -9.18
CA PHE A 64 -7.94 3.98 -9.80
C PHE A 64 -7.37 3.68 -11.20
N PRO A 65 -6.99 2.44 -11.51
CA PRO A 65 -6.19 2.13 -12.69
C PRO A 65 -6.98 2.04 -14.01
N GLY A 66 -8.30 2.24 -13.97
CA GLY A 66 -9.15 2.27 -15.17
C GLY A 66 -9.45 0.89 -15.76
N SER A 67 -10.00 0.89 -16.97
CA SER A 67 -10.53 -0.32 -17.62
C SER A 67 -9.52 -1.46 -17.80
N PRO A 68 -8.23 -1.24 -18.13
CA PRO A 68 -7.32 -2.36 -18.37
C PRO A 68 -7.10 -3.25 -17.14
N ALA A 69 -7.14 -2.67 -15.94
CA ALA A 69 -7.02 -3.44 -14.70
C ALA A 69 -8.32 -4.18 -14.36
N VAL A 70 -9.48 -3.56 -14.63
CA VAL A 70 -10.79 -4.21 -14.47
C VAL A 70 -10.91 -5.43 -15.39
N GLU A 71 -10.47 -5.31 -16.64
CA GLU A 71 -10.42 -6.43 -17.60
C GLU A 71 -9.51 -7.58 -17.13
N ARG A 72 -8.50 -7.28 -16.31
CA ARG A 72 -7.61 -8.27 -15.67
C ARG A 72 -8.14 -8.81 -14.33
N GLY A 73 -9.35 -8.40 -13.93
CA GLY A 73 -10.02 -8.93 -12.75
C GLY A 73 -9.94 -8.05 -11.50
N LEU A 74 -9.52 -6.78 -11.61
CA LEU A 74 -9.67 -5.82 -10.52
C LEU A 74 -11.15 -5.43 -10.38
N SER A 75 -11.89 -6.21 -9.59
CA SER A 75 -13.28 -5.91 -9.27
C SER A 75 -13.40 -4.70 -8.34
N ASP A 76 -14.59 -4.11 -8.24
CA ASP A 76 -14.87 -3.03 -7.28
C ASP A 76 -14.60 -3.46 -5.84
N GLN A 77 -14.94 -4.72 -5.49
CA GLN A 77 -14.68 -5.29 -4.17
C GLN A 77 -13.17 -5.42 -3.89
N MET A 78 -12.38 -5.88 -4.88
CA MET A 78 -10.93 -5.94 -4.75
C MET A 78 -10.35 -4.53 -4.59
N TRP A 79 -10.82 -3.56 -5.39
CA TRP A 79 -10.38 -2.18 -5.27
C TRP A 79 -10.66 -1.59 -3.88
N GLN A 80 -11.87 -1.79 -3.35
CA GLN A 80 -12.23 -1.37 -1.98
C GLN A 80 -11.36 -2.06 -0.93
N LEU A 81 -11.00 -3.33 -1.13
CA LEU A 81 -10.10 -4.06 -0.24
C LEU A 81 -8.69 -3.46 -0.24
N LEU A 82 -8.14 -3.14 -1.42
CA LEU A 82 -6.85 -2.47 -1.53
C LEU A 82 -6.87 -1.12 -0.79
N GLN A 83 -7.94 -0.33 -0.97
CA GLN A 83 -8.11 0.94 -0.25
C GLN A 83 -8.18 0.75 1.28
N HIS A 84 -8.80 -0.32 1.76
CA HIS A 84 -8.83 -0.66 3.19
C HIS A 84 -7.43 -1.00 3.71
N CYS A 85 -6.63 -1.74 2.94
CA CYS A 85 -5.25 -2.07 3.30
C CYS A 85 -4.33 -0.83 3.33
N TRP A 86 -4.72 0.26 2.66
CA TRP A 86 -3.98 1.53 2.64
C TRP A 86 -4.49 2.58 3.62
N ARG A 87 -5.22 2.20 4.67
CA ARG A 87 -5.58 3.13 5.76
C ARG A 87 -4.33 3.71 6.41
N CYS A 88 -4.37 5.02 6.67
CA CYS A 88 -3.25 5.76 7.24
C CYS A 88 -2.89 5.25 8.64
N ASP A 89 -3.90 5.00 9.48
CA ASP A 89 -3.72 4.34 10.76
C ASP A 89 -3.50 2.82 10.54
N PRO A 90 -2.35 2.25 10.93
CA PRO A 90 -2.11 0.82 10.82
C PRO A 90 -3.18 -0.03 11.53
N ALA A 91 -3.78 0.45 12.63
CA ALA A 91 -4.80 -0.27 13.38
C ALA A 91 -6.15 -0.38 12.64
N GLU A 92 -6.38 0.47 11.63
CA GLU A 92 -7.57 0.41 10.77
C GLU A 92 -7.39 -0.53 9.57
N ARG A 93 -6.21 -1.11 9.37
CA ARG A 93 -5.96 -2.08 8.30
C ARG A 93 -6.49 -3.45 8.74
N PRO A 94 -6.98 -4.29 7.81
CA PRO A 94 -7.45 -5.61 8.18
C PRO A 94 -6.28 -6.46 8.70
N SER A 95 -6.57 -7.33 9.65
CA SER A 95 -5.69 -8.46 9.97
C SER A 95 -5.56 -9.39 8.77
N THR A 96 -4.55 -10.27 8.79
CA THR A 96 -4.39 -11.29 7.75
C THR A 96 -5.62 -12.21 7.66
N ASP A 97 -6.24 -12.55 8.80
CA ASP A 97 -7.44 -13.39 8.82
C ASP A 97 -8.65 -12.69 8.18
N GLU A 98 -8.87 -11.41 8.51
CA GLU A 98 -9.93 -10.59 7.90
C GLU A 98 -9.68 -10.42 6.40
N LEU A 99 -8.43 -10.15 6.00
CA LEU A 99 -8.03 -10.05 4.61
C LEU A 99 -8.37 -11.34 3.83
N LEU A 100 -8.04 -12.50 4.40
CA LEU A 100 -8.33 -13.80 3.78
C LEU A 100 -9.83 -14.07 3.66
N GLN A 101 -10.64 -13.61 4.62
CA GLN A 101 -12.09 -13.71 4.53
C GLN A 101 -12.64 -12.82 3.41
N LEU A 102 -12.18 -11.56 3.33
CA LEU A 102 -12.59 -10.60 2.31
C LEU A 102 -12.20 -11.02 0.89
N LEU A 103 -11.08 -11.73 0.74
CA LEU A 103 -10.62 -12.29 -0.54
C LEU A 103 -11.45 -13.49 -1.03
N ARG A 104 -12.16 -14.17 -0.12
CA ARG A 104 -12.96 -15.36 -0.41
C ARG A 104 -14.46 -15.07 -0.55
N ALA A 105 -14.88 -13.88 -0.16
CA ALA A 105 -16.26 -13.39 -0.26
C ALA A 105 -16.60 -13.03 -1.71
#